data_AF-A0A9P5YKG6-F1
#
_entry.id   AF-A0A9P5YKG6-F1
#
_cell.length_a   1.000
_cell.length_b   1.000
_cell.length_c   1.000
_cell.angle_alpha   90.00
_cell.angle_beta   90.00
_cell.angle_gamma   90.00
#
_symmetry.space_group_name_H-M   'P 1'
#
loop_
_entity.id
_entity.type
_entity.pdbx_description
1 polymer ?
#
loop_
_entity_poly.entity_id
_entity_poly.type
_entity_poly.pdbx_seq_one_letter_code
_entity_poly.pdbx_strand_id
1 'polypeptide(L)'
;VDHGIGMFHVHGHQEQCFYRFAPSFIPGAGNVAGEILESLWSELNQISSSTRTMTLAGRAETLDDHTSDSNFRKTIGMRESSDYIKFILS
;
A
#
# COMPACT_ATOMS: atom_id res chain seq x y z
N VAL A 1 23.95 -2.13 -7.02
CA VAL A 1 22.73 -2.04 -7.86
C VAL A 1 22.26 -0.62 -7.67
N ASP A 2 22.34 0.20 -8.70
CA ASP A 2 22.12 1.64 -8.52
C ASP A 2 20.62 1.98 -8.47
N HIS A 3 19.77 1.07 -8.97
CA HIS A 3 18.32 1.19 -9.04
C HIS A 3 17.68 -0.20 -8.90
N GLY A 4 16.52 -0.30 -8.23
CA GLY A 4 15.69 -1.50 -8.15
C GLY A 4 14.36 -1.31 -8.89
N ILE A 5 13.71 -2.42 -9.27
CA ILE A 5 12.35 -2.42 -9.86
C ILE A 5 11.39 -2.92 -8.79
N GLY A 6 10.30 -2.22 -8.52
CA GLY A 6 9.35 -2.62 -7.47
C GLY A 6 8.82 -4.05 -7.64
N MET A 7 8.50 -4.69 -6.51
CA MET A 7 8.20 -6.12 -6.47
C MET A 7 6.99 -6.51 -7.31
N PHE A 8 5.99 -5.64 -7.44
CA PHE A 8 4.85 -5.90 -8.32
C PHE A 8 5.25 -5.77 -9.79
N HIS A 9 6.02 -4.74 -10.12
CA HIS A 9 6.41 -4.45 -11.51
C HIS A 9 7.47 -5.41 -12.07
N VAL A 10 8.40 -5.93 -11.25
CA VAL A 10 9.49 -6.77 -11.73
C VAL A 10 9.01 -8.08 -12.37
N HIS A 11 7.83 -8.57 -11.97
CA HIS A 11 7.20 -9.74 -12.57
C HIS A 11 6.62 -9.50 -13.97
N GLY A 12 6.43 -8.24 -14.37
CA GLY A 12 6.06 -7.86 -15.73
C GLY A 12 7.25 -7.75 -16.69
N HIS A 13 8.48 -7.87 -16.18
CA HIS A 13 9.70 -7.87 -16.98
C HIS A 13 10.13 -9.28 -17.38
N GLN A 14 11.10 -9.36 -18.29
CA GLN A 14 11.82 -10.60 -18.61
C GLN A 14 12.46 -11.22 -17.35
N GLU A 15 12.55 -12.55 -17.29
CA GLU A 15 12.94 -13.29 -16.10
C GLU A 15 14.30 -12.87 -15.51
N GLN A 16 15.28 -12.52 -16.36
CA GLN A 16 16.59 -12.05 -15.87
C GLN A 16 16.52 -10.74 -15.06
N CYS A 17 15.44 -9.95 -15.20
CA CYS A 17 15.24 -8.74 -14.40
C CYS A 17 14.88 -9.05 -12.95
N PHE A 18 14.23 -10.18 -12.67
CA PHE A 18 13.84 -10.57 -11.32
C PHE A 18 15.04 -10.72 -10.41
N TYR A 19 16.00 -11.56 -10.79
CA TYR A 19 17.20 -11.81 -9.99
C TYR A 19 18.15 -10.62 -9.89
N ARG A 20 18.08 -9.70 -10.86
CA ARG A 20 19.01 -8.56 -10.95
C ARG A 20 18.50 -7.30 -10.26
N PHE A 21 17.18 -7.09 -10.27
CA PHE A 21 16.60 -5.80 -9.87
C PHE A 21 15.48 -5.90 -8.84
N ALA A 22 15.00 -7.11 -8.47
CA ALA A 22 14.00 -7.23 -7.42
C ALA A 22 14.61 -6.79 -6.06
N PRO A 23 13.94 -5.89 -5.31
CA PRO A 23 14.41 -5.37 -4.04
C PRO A 23 14.80 -6.47 -3.04
N SER A 24 14.13 -7.62 -3.09
CA SER A 24 14.45 -8.78 -2.24
C SER A 24 15.87 -9.33 -2.39
N PHE A 25 16.55 -9.04 -3.51
CA PHE A 25 17.95 -9.45 -3.75
C PHE A 25 18.95 -8.30 -3.58
N ILE A 26 18.51 -7.08 -3.24
CA ILE A 26 19.39 -5.91 -3.10
C ILE A 26 19.80 -5.78 -1.62
N PRO A 27 21.09 -5.95 -1.27
CA PRO A 27 21.54 -5.79 0.11
C PRO A 27 21.24 -4.39 0.65
N GLY A 28 20.66 -4.33 1.86
CA GLY A 28 20.25 -3.08 2.50
C GLY A 28 18.89 -2.55 2.04
N ALA A 29 18.23 -3.18 1.05
CA ALA A 29 16.84 -2.88 0.75
C ALA A 29 15.92 -3.46 1.83
N GLY A 30 14.99 -2.63 2.32
CA GLY A 30 13.94 -3.10 3.22
C GLY A 30 12.90 -3.92 2.46
N ASN A 31 12.37 -4.97 3.11
CA ASN A 31 11.19 -5.66 2.62
C ASN A 31 9.96 -4.79 2.91
N VAL A 32 9.68 -3.89 1.97
CA VAL A 32 8.51 -3.01 2.01
C VAL A 32 7.58 -3.37 0.87
N ALA A 33 6.27 -3.27 1.11
CA ALA A 33 5.30 -3.23 0.03
C ALA A 33 5.42 -1.84 -0.65
N GLY A 34 6.50 -1.64 -1.41
CA GLY A 34 6.84 -0.35 -2.03
C GLY A 34 5.75 0.19 -2.98
N GLU A 35 4.81 -0.67 -3.37
CA GLU A 35 3.70 -0.39 -4.28
C GLU A 35 2.33 -0.65 -3.61
N ILE A 36 2.28 -0.63 -2.26
CA ILE A 36 1.04 -0.88 -1.52
C ILE A 36 -0.11 0.06 -1.94
N LEU A 37 0.22 1.29 -2.35
CA LEU A 37 -0.78 2.27 -2.80
C LEU A 37 -1.63 1.74 -3.95
N GLU A 38 -1.04 1.03 -4.91
CA GLU A 38 -1.74 0.50 -6.08
C GLU A 38 -2.75 -0.58 -5.68
N SER A 39 -2.38 -1.45 -4.75
CA SER A 39 -3.30 -2.44 -4.19
C SER A 39 -4.43 -1.77 -3.40
N LEU A 40 -4.14 -0.68 -2.67
CA LEU A 40 -5.13 0.05 -1.88
C LEU A 40 -6.14 0.83 -2.74
N TRP A 41 -5.78 1.25 -3.95
CA TRP A 41 -6.73 1.91 -4.85
C TRP A 41 -7.90 1.02 -5.25
N SER A 42 -7.73 -0.30 -5.24
CA SER A 42 -8.81 -1.24 -5.53
C SER A 42 -9.99 -1.09 -4.56
N GLU A 43 -9.74 -0.69 -3.31
CA GLU A 43 -10.78 -0.44 -2.30
C GLU A 43 -11.67 0.76 -2.66
N LEU A 44 -11.13 1.75 -3.38
CA LEU A 44 -11.88 2.93 -3.83
C LEU A 44 -12.90 2.59 -4.93
N ASN A 45 -12.79 1.41 -5.56
CA ASN A 45 -13.79 0.98 -6.55
C ASN A 45 -15.19 0.88 -5.95
N GLN A 46 -15.30 0.58 -4.64
CA GLN A 46 -16.58 0.47 -3.94
C GLN A 46 -17.37 1.79 -3.93
N ILE A 47 -16.67 2.93 -3.98
CA ILE A 47 -17.27 4.28 -3.97
C ILE A 47 -17.20 4.96 -5.35
N SER A 48 -16.69 4.27 -6.37
CA SER A 48 -16.50 4.84 -7.71
C SER A 48 -17.81 5.27 -8.36
N SER A 49 -18.89 4.51 -8.13
CA SER A 49 -20.21 4.79 -8.69
C SER A 49 -20.88 6.00 -8.06
N SER A 50 -20.79 6.14 -6.72
CA SER A 50 -21.36 7.28 -5.99
C SER A 50 -20.59 8.58 -6.25
N THR A 51 -19.27 8.51 -6.41
CA THR A 51 -18.43 9.67 -6.69
C THR A 51 -18.50 10.17 -8.14
N ARG A 52 -19.04 9.38 -9.07
CA ARG A 52 -19.08 9.70 -10.50
C ARG A 52 -19.93 10.93 -10.84
N THR A 53 -20.99 11.18 -10.09
CA THR A 53 -21.93 12.29 -10.33
C THR A 53 -21.69 13.50 -9.43
N MET A 54 -20.66 13.46 -8.59
CA MET A 54 -20.32 14.56 -7.68
C MET A 54 -19.64 15.71 -8.41
N THR A 55 -19.67 16.90 -7.81
CA THR A 55 -18.82 18.02 -8.24
C THR A 55 -17.34 17.66 -8.05
N LEU A 56 -16.44 18.37 -8.73
CA LEU A 56 -15.00 18.11 -8.61
C LEU A 56 -14.52 18.21 -7.15
N ALA A 57 -14.97 19.25 -6.43
CA ALA A 57 -14.66 19.44 -5.02
C ALA A 57 -15.22 18.31 -4.15
N GLY A 58 -16.52 17.98 -4.30
CA GLY A 58 -17.14 16.93 -3.50
C GLY A 58 -16.54 15.54 -3.76
N ARG A 59 -16.14 15.26 -5.01
CA ARG A 59 -15.41 14.03 -5.35
C ARG A 59 -14.06 13.96 -4.65
N ALA A 60 -13.29 15.04 -4.64
CA ALA A 60 -12.00 15.09 -3.97
C ALA A 60 -12.15 14.87 -2.45
N GLU A 61 -13.06 15.61 -1.81
CA GLU A 61 -13.34 15.47 -0.37
C GLU A 61 -13.76 14.04 -0.01
N THR A 62 -14.63 13.42 -0.80
CA THR A 62 -15.06 12.03 -0.53
C THR A 62 -13.90 11.04 -0.67
N LEU A 63 -13.05 11.18 -1.70
CA LEU A 63 -11.88 10.31 -1.86
C LEU A 63 -10.89 10.49 -0.71
N ASP A 64 -10.67 11.73 -0.27
CA ASP A 64 -9.78 12.05 0.85
C ASP A 64 -10.31 11.50 2.18
N ASP A 65 -11.62 11.57 2.42
CA ASP A 65 -12.27 11.00 3.61
C ASP A 65 -12.09 9.47 3.66
N HIS A 66 -12.34 8.78 2.56
CA HIS A 66 -12.21 7.32 2.49
C HIS A 66 -10.75 6.85 2.60
N THR A 67 -9.81 7.57 2.00
CA THR A 67 -8.38 7.25 2.14
C THR A 67 -7.87 7.56 3.56
N SER A 68 -8.35 8.63 4.18
CA SER A 68 -8.04 8.99 5.57
C SER A 68 -8.59 7.96 6.57
N ASP A 69 -9.83 7.49 6.41
CA ASP A 69 -10.38 6.40 7.22
C ASP A 69 -9.55 5.12 7.07
N SER A 70 -9.18 4.76 5.83
CA SER A 70 -8.32 3.60 5.57
C SER A 70 -6.97 3.71 6.30
N ASN A 71 -6.39 4.90 6.42
CA ASN A 71 -5.14 5.13 7.17
C ASN A 71 -5.36 5.10 8.68
N PHE A 72 -6.47 5.67 9.16
CA PHE A 72 -6.84 5.64 10.57
C PHE A 72 -7.05 4.21 11.07
N ARG A 73 -7.78 3.38 10.31
CA ARG A 73 -8.01 1.96 10.62
C ARG A 73 -6.72 1.16 10.74
N LYS A 74 -5.72 1.43 9.88
CA LYS A 74 -4.38 0.80 9.99
C LYS A 74 -3.65 1.26 11.25
N THR A 75 -3.73 2.56 11.56
CA THR A 75 -3.10 3.13 12.76
C THR A 75 -3.62 2.49 14.05
N ILE A 76 -4.93 2.35 14.18
CA ILE A 76 -5.53 1.69 15.36
C ILE A 76 -5.20 0.19 15.41
N GLY A 77 -5.20 -0.51 14.26
CA GLY A 77 -4.84 -1.93 14.21
C GLY A 77 -3.38 -2.22 14.58
N MET A 78 -2.44 -1.33 14.20
CA MET A 78 -1.04 -1.43 14.61
C MET A 78 -0.88 -1.32 16.13
N ARG A 79 -1.65 -0.43 16.77
CA ARG A 79 -1.64 -0.29 18.24
C ARG A 79 -2.13 -1.58 18.91
N GLU A 80 -3.25 -2.14 18.45
CA GLU A 80 -3.80 -3.37 19.03
C GLU A 80 -2.82 -4.55 18.93
N SER A 81 -2.14 -4.70 17.80
CA SER A 81 -1.10 -5.73 17.64
C SER A 81 0.08 -5.53 18.59
N SER A 82 0.52 -4.29 18.81
CA SER A 82 1.60 -3.97 19.76
C SER A 82 1.18 -4.28 21.19
N ASP A 83 -0.05 -3.90 21.58
CA ASP A 83 -0.57 -4.10 22.92
C ASP A 83 -0.79 -5.60 23.21
N TYR A 84 -1.23 -6.38 22.23
CA TYR A 84 -1.31 -7.85 22.31
C TYR A 84 0.06 -8.51 22.48
N ILE A 85 1.08 -8.08 21.71
CA ILE A 85 2.45 -8.60 21.85
C ILE A 85 3.01 -8.29 23.24
N LYS A 86 2.79 -7.08 23.75
CA LYS A 86 3.21 -6.69 25.11
C LYS A 86 2.52 -7.53 26.19
N PHE A 87 1.24 -7.85 26.02
CA PHE A 87 0.49 -8.71 26.93
C PHE A 87 1.01 -10.16 26.94
N ILE A 88 1.37 -10.74 25.79
CA ILE A 88 1.95 -12.09 25.74
C ILE A 88 3.34 -12.16 26.37
N LEU A 89 4.12 -11.08 26.27
CA LEU A 89 5.49 -11.01 26.77
C LEU A 89 5.60 -10.57 28.25
N SER A 90 4.47 -10.32 28.93
CA SER A 90 4.39 -10.01 30.38
C SER A 90 3.89 -11.21 31.17
#